data_AF-A0A7V9LTX9-F1
#
_entry.id   AF-A0A7V9LTX9-F1
#
_cell.length_a   1.000
_cell.length_b   1.000
_cell.length_c   1.000
_cell.angle_alpha   90.00
_cell.angle_beta   90.00
_cell.angle_gamma   90.00
#
_symmetry.space_group_name_H-M   'P 1'
#
loop_
_entity.id
_entity.type
_entity.pdbx_description
1 polymer ?
#
loop_
_entity_poly.entity_id
_entity_poly.type
_entity_poly.pdbx_seq_one_letter_code
_entity_poly.pdbx_strand_id
1 'polypeptide(L)'
;MPASRVSPTPARRSTAPGNDKARTIPTSPDPHASALVTLTGHDRPGLTSALFTALAGVDDQSAIEILDVEQVVIRERLVLGVLLRSHLDGRALQDVAAKVGADTGMQVDVSFGADARDLTEHRRGRHHVIVLGRPLRAAALSSVATAIAEIGANIDSISRLSDYPVTSLELMVSGAKSGRLRTVLSNAAADTGVDIAVEKAGLHRRSKRLIVMDVDSTLVQGEFIDVLAARAGCGEQVAAITAAAMRGELDFSEALRTRVLMLRGLAVEEIDAARATVPLTAGARTLVRTLKRMGYQCGIVSGGFSQFTDHLAAELDMDFAAANTLEIEDGRLTGRLVGEILDRAGKARALARFAAAAGVPMSQTVAVGDGANDLDMLKKAGLGIAFNAKPAVREQAHIALNQPFLDAILFFLGISRADVDSAEDTTTEDDSSALDDSAALEAHREWIRVTRDANPPTI
;
A
#
# COMPACT_ATOMS: atom_id res chain seq x y z
N MET A 1 57.83 -73.04 -21.03
CA MET A 1 58.24 -71.89 -20.18
C MET A 1 57.02 -71.00 -19.94
N PRO A 2 56.89 -70.43 -18.74
CA PRO A 2 55.64 -70.28 -17.96
C PRO A 2 54.76 -69.11 -18.45
N ALA A 3 53.43 -69.20 -18.45
CA ALA A 3 52.47 -69.19 -17.33
C ALA A 3 52.48 -67.86 -16.53
N SER A 4 51.62 -66.91 -16.93
CA SER A 4 51.17 -65.83 -16.06
C SER A 4 49.78 -66.15 -15.51
N ARG A 5 49.67 -66.05 -14.19
CA ARG A 5 48.55 -66.52 -13.36
C ARG A 5 47.35 -65.58 -13.45
N VAL A 6 46.17 -66.18 -13.61
CA VAL A 6 44.88 -65.63 -13.17
C VAL A 6 44.76 -65.80 -11.66
N SER A 7 44.30 -64.78 -10.95
CA SER A 7 43.76 -64.86 -9.59
C SER A 7 42.85 -63.65 -9.29
N PRO A 8 41.87 -63.78 -8.38
CA PRO A 8 40.49 -63.41 -8.68
C PRO A 8 39.95 -62.23 -7.84
N THR A 9 38.82 -61.70 -8.29
CA THR A 9 37.91 -60.82 -7.53
C THR A 9 37.50 -61.43 -6.20
N PRO A 10 37.36 -60.62 -5.14
CA PRO A 10 36.27 -60.86 -4.21
C PRO A 10 35.48 -59.59 -3.81
N ALA A 11 34.16 -59.77 -3.91
CA ALA A 11 33.12 -59.36 -2.98
C ALA A 11 32.96 -57.88 -2.58
N ARG A 12 31.84 -57.33 -3.08
CA ARG A 12 31.06 -56.26 -2.44
C ARG A 12 30.93 -56.49 -0.93
N ARG A 13 31.33 -55.51 -0.13
CA ARG A 13 30.80 -55.29 1.21
C ARG A 13 30.13 -53.92 1.27
N SER A 14 28.81 -53.96 1.34
CA SER A 14 27.94 -52.91 1.85
C SER A 14 28.47 -52.46 3.21
N THR A 15 28.80 -51.18 3.33
CA THR A 15 29.09 -50.52 4.61
C THR A 15 28.17 -49.30 4.69
N ALA A 16 27.01 -49.51 5.32
CA ALA A 16 26.22 -48.42 5.86
C ALA A 16 26.98 -47.80 7.04
N PRO A 17 27.15 -46.48 7.13
CA PRO A 17 27.42 -45.84 8.40
C PRO A 17 26.09 -45.58 9.09
N GLY A 18 25.72 -46.48 9.99
CA GLY A 18 24.78 -46.17 11.05
C GLY A 18 25.36 -45.03 11.89
N ASN A 19 24.61 -43.95 11.99
CA ASN A 19 24.82 -42.94 13.02
C ASN A 19 23.45 -42.59 13.59
N ASP A 20 22.84 -43.60 14.21
CA ASP A 20 21.72 -43.44 15.11
C ASP A 20 22.27 -42.82 16.41
N LYS A 21 22.63 -41.53 16.34
CA LYS A 21 22.72 -40.72 17.54
C LYS A 21 21.29 -40.42 17.93
N ALA A 22 20.71 -41.34 18.71
CA ALA A 22 19.58 -41.07 19.57
C ALA A 22 19.77 -39.66 20.15
N ARG A 23 18.89 -38.75 19.71
CA ARG A 23 18.85 -37.36 20.17
C ARG A 23 18.51 -37.46 21.65
N THR A 24 19.55 -37.44 22.48
CA THR A 24 19.43 -37.43 23.93
C THR A 24 18.71 -36.14 24.28
N ILE A 25 17.47 -36.27 24.74
CA ILE A 25 16.71 -35.18 25.34
C ILE A 25 17.55 -34.71 26.54
N PRO A 26 17.95 -33.43 26.63
CA PRO A 26 18.68 -32.95 27.78
C PRO A 26 17.82 -33.14 29.03
N THR A 27 18.23 -34.04 29.93
CA THR A 27 17.57 -34.28 31.20
C THR A 27 18.00 -33.24 32.24
N SER A 28 17.69 -31.97 31.96
CA SER A 28 17.57 -30.85 32.89
C SER A 28 17.54 -29.56 32.06
N PRO A 29 16.47 -28.74 32.09
CA PRO A 29 16.55 -27.38 31.54
C PRO A 29 17.61 -26.60 32.33
N ASP A 30 18.43 -25.82 31.63
CA ASP A 30 19.37 -24.88 32.24
C ASP A 30 18.57 -23.87 33.09
N PRO A 31 18.93 -23.60 34.36
CA PRO A 31 18.26 -22.60 35.20
C PRO A 31 18.40 -21.15 34.69
N HIS A 32 18.97 -20.94 33.49
CA HIS A 32 18.92 -19.67 32.76
C HIS A 32 18.18 -19.77 31.41
N ALA A 33 17.41 -20.84 31.21
CA ALA A 33 16.72 -21.09 29.96
C ALA A 33 15.56 -20.11 29.72
N SER A 34 15.46 -19.66 28.47
CA SER A 34 14.25 -19.02 27.97
C SER A 34 13.13 -20.06 27.81
N ALA A 35 11.90 -19.64 28.07
CA ALA A 35 10.71 -20.42 27.82
C ALA A 35 9.65 -19.57 27.11
N LEU A 36 8.94 -20.18 26.16
CA LEU A 36 7.79 -19.59 25.50
C LEU A 36 6.53 -20.28 26.00
N VAL A 37 5.66 -19.50 26.64
CA VAL A 37 4.33 -19.93 27.09
C VAL A 37 3.30 -19.43 26.08
N THR A 38 2.56 -20.35 25.47
CA THR A 38 1.57 -20.02 24.43
C THR A 38 0.17 -20.45 24.86
N LEU A 39 -0.75 -19.50 24.96
CA LEU A 39 -2.15 -19.73 25.29
C LEU A 39 -3.00 -19.61 24.03
N THR A 40 -3.79 -20.63 23.72
CA THR A 40 -4.71 -20.64 22.57
C THR A 40 -6.12 -21.11 22.96
N GLY A 41 -7.15 -20.45 22.43
CA GLY A 41 -8.53 -20.79 22.78
C GLY A 41 -9.55 -19.71 22.44
N HIS A 42 -10.73 -19.80 23.06
CA HIS A 42 -11.77 -18.79 22.92
C HIS A 42 -11.45 -17.56 23.78
N ASP A 43 -11.52 -16.38 23.18
CA ASP A 43 -11.26 -15.12 23.84
C ASP A 43 -12.36 -14.78 24.86
N ARG A 44 -11.95 -14.21 25.99
CA ARG A 44 -12.81 -13.61 27.01
C ARG A 44 -12.02 -12.67 27.91
N PRO A 45 -12.67 -11.68 28.54
CA PRO A 45 -12.00 -10.80 29.49
C PRO A 45 -11.28 -11.57 30.61
N GLY A 46 -10.08 -11.12 30.96
CA GLY A 46 -9.30 -11.62 32.09
C GLY A 46 -8.29 -12.73 31.78
N LEU A 47 -8.24 -13.28 30.56
CA LEU A 47 -7.29 -14.36 30.21
C LEU A 47 -5.82 -13.95 30.36
N THR A 48 -5.45 -12.78 29.81
CA THR A 48 -4.11 -12.20 29.97
C THR A 48 -3.77 -12.00 31.45
N SER A 49 -4.71 -11.48 32.22
CA SER A 49 -4.54 -11.27 33.67
C SER A 49 -4.34 -12.59 34.42
N ALA A 50 -5.11 -13.64 34.07
CA ALA A 50 -5.03 -14.94 34.72
C ALA A 50 -3.63 -15.56 34.56
N LEU A 51 -3.05 -15.48 33.35
CA LEU A 51 -1.69 -15.93 33.10
C LEU A 51 -0.67 -15.18 33.94
N PHE A 52 -0.64 -13.84 33.86
CA PHE A 52 0.36 -13.05 34.58
C PHE A 52 0.18 -13.11 36.09
N THR A 53 -1.05 -13.29 36.60
CA THR A 53 -1.30 -13.54 38.03
C THR A 53 -0.71 -14.88 38.46
N ALA A 54 -0.88 -15.93 37.65
CA ALA A 54 -0.31 -17.24 37.96
C ALA A 54 1.23 -17.24 37.92
N LEU A 55 1.83 -16.55 36.94
CA LEU A 55 3.28 -16.38 36.85
C LEU A 55 3.83 -15.52 38.02
N ALA A 56 3.14 -14.45 38.41
CA ALA A 56 3.54 -13.60 39.53
C ALA A 56 3.33 -14.25 40.91
N GLY A 57 2.48 -15.28 40.98
CA GLY A 57 2.17 -16.03 42.20
C GLY A 57 3.18 -17.12 42.56
N VAL A 58 4.28 -17.24 41.82
CA VAL A 58 5.38 -18.16 42.16
C VAL A 58 6.21 -17.56 43.31
N ASP A 59 6.61 -18.40 44.28
CA ASP A 59 7.23 -17.97 45.54
C ASP A 59 8.51 -17.13 45.38
N ASP A 60 9.24 -17.32 44.27
CA ASP A 60 10.39 -16.48 43.90
C ASP A 60 10.03 -15.58 42.71
N GLN A 61 9.60 -14.35 43.00
CA GLN A 61 9.25 -13.36 41.98
C GLN A 61 10.44 -12.90 41.14
N SER A 62 11.68 -13.09 41.62
CA SER A 62 12.88 -12.81 40.84
C SER A 62 13.23 -13.91 39.84
N ALA A 63 12.51 -15.03 39.88
CA ALA A 63 12.76 -16.17 39.03
C ALA A 63 12.17 -16.04 37.62
N ILE A 64 11.21 -15.13 37.37
CA ILE A 64 10.60 -14.97 36.04
C ILE A 64 10.78 -13.53 35.55
N GLU A 65 11.47 -13.38 34.43
CA GLU A 65 11.59 -12.11 33.70
C GLU A 65 10.86 -12.23 32.36
N ILE A 66 9.93 -11.32 32.08
CA ILE A 66 9.22 -11.28 30.80
C ILE A 66 10.12 -10.63 29.75
N LEU A 67 10.37 -11.33 28.65
CA LEU A 67 11.22 -10.86 27.55
C LEU A 67 10.41 -10.31 26.37
N ASP A 68 9.27 -10.93 26.06
CA ASP A 68 8.35 -10.48 25.01
C ASP A 68 6.91 -10.96 25.28
N VAL A 69 5.93 -10.19 24.81
CA VAL A 69 4.51 -10.53 24.91
C VAL A 69 3.83 -10.14 23.60
N GLU A 70 3.27 -11.13 22.92
CA GLU A 70 2.47 -10.91 21.71
C GLU A 70 1.09 -11.52 21.90
N GLN A 71 0.05 -10.72 21.65
CA GLN A 71 -1.35 -11.15 21.76
C GLN A 71 -2.12 -10.75 20.52
N VAL A 72 -2.88 -11.68 19.96
CA VAL A 72 -3.82 -11.42 18.87
C VAL A 72 -5.16 -12.10 19.13
N VAL A 73 -6.24 -11.41 18.83
CA VAL A 73 -7.60 -11.96 18.83
C VAL A 73 -8.15 -11.92 17.41
N ILE A 74 -8.47 -13.08 16.85
CA ILE A 74 -9.06 -13.22 15.52
C ILE A 74 -10.41 -13.90 15.68
N ARG A 75 -11.50 -13.16 15.48
CA ARG A 75 -12.89 -13.70 15.54
C ARG A 75 -13.12 -14.58 16.78
N GLU A 76 -12.96 -13.98 17.97
CA GLU A 76 -13.13 -14.65 19.28
C GLU A 76 -12.13 -15.78 19.57
N ARG A 77 -11.05 -15.89 18.79
CA ARG A 77 -9.93 -16.81 19.09
C ARG A 77 -8.73 -16.02 19.54
N LEU A 78 -8.27 -16.29 20.76
CA LEU A 78 -7.08 -15.69 21.34
C LEU A 78 -5.86 -16.58 21.05
N VAL A 79 -4.77 -15.94 20.65
CA VAL A 79 -3.41 -16.48 20.76
C VAL A 79 -2.59 -15.48 21.57
N LEU A 80 -2.04 -15.91 22.70
CA LEU A 80 -1.17 -15.13 23.57
C LEU A 80 0.15 -15.88 23.76
N GLY A 81 1.23 -15.34 23.20
CA GLY A 81 2.59 -15.83 23.38
C GLY A 81 3.35 -14.94 24.38
N VAL A 82 3.97 -15.57 25.38
CA VAL A 82 4.80 -14.91 26.38
C VAL A 82 6.17 -15.56 26.39
N LEU A 83 7.17 -14.85 25.89
CA LEU A 83 8.56 -15.26 26.03
C LEU A 83 9.07 -14.75 27.38
N LEU A 84 9.63 -15.64 28.17
CA LEU A 84 10.18 -15.33 29.47
C LEU A 84 11.55 -15.98 29.66
N ARG A 85 12.36 -15.41 30.54
CA ARG A 85 13.53 -16.04 31.14
C ARG A 85 13.10 -16.57 32.50
N SER A 86 13.37 -17.84 32.75
CA SER A 86 12.97 -18.51 33.99
C SER A 86 14.19 -19.12 34.69
N HIS A 87 14.31 -18.83 35.99
CA HIS A 87 15.19 -19.52 36.93
C HIS A 87 14.50 -20.67 37.67
N LEU A 88 13.19 -20.87 37.44
CA LEU A 88 12.45 -22.01 37.93
C LEU A 88 12.87 -23.28 37.21
N ASP A 89 12.67 -24.43 37.87
CA ASP A 89 12.71 -25.70 37.17
C ASP A 89 11.59 -25.77 36.11
N GLY A 90 11.82 -26.54 35.05
CA GLY A 90 10.87 -26.60 33.94
C GLY A 90 9.52 -27.23 34.31
N ARG A 91 9.44 -28.03 35.37
CA ARG A 91 8.17 -28.66 35.80
C ARG A 91 7.29 -27.64 36.50
N ALA A 92 7.85 -26.80 37.37
CA ALA A 92 7.13 -25.75 38.05
C ALA A 92 6.47 -24.78 37.05
N LEU A 93 7.18 -24.40 35.98
CA LEU A 93 6.61 -23.57 34.93
C LEU A 93 5.49 -24.30 34.16
N GLN A 94 5.66 -25.59 33.88
CA GLN A 94 4.61 -26.42 33.26
C GLN A 94 3.37 -26.57 34.17
N ASP A 95 3.55 -26.69 35.48
CA ASP A 95 2.46 -26.81 36.45
C ASP A 95 1.65 -25.51 36.55
N VAL A 96 2.33 -24.35 36.57
CA VAL A 96 1.69 -23.03 36.51
C VAL A 96 0.88 -22.91 35.22
N ALA A 97 1.47 -23.25 34.08
CA ALA A 97 0.80 -23.21 32.77
C ALA A 97 -0.41 -24.16 32.71
N ALA A 98 -0.28 -25.38 33.22
CA ALA A 98 -1.35 -26.37 33.26
C ALA A 98 -2.52 -25.90 34.14
N LYS A 99 -2.23 -25.28 35.29
CA LYS A 99 -3.25 -24.69 36.15
C LYS A 99 -3.99 -23.55 35.45
N VAL A 100 -3.26 -22.65 34.78
CA VAL A 100 -3.87 -21.58 33.97
C VAL A 100 -4.78 -22.19 32.91
N GLY A 101 -4.35 -23.23 32.20
CA GLY A 101 -5.18 -23.92 31.21
C GLY A 101 -6.47 -24.49 31.81
N ALA A 102 -6.38 -25.17 32.95
CA ALA A 102 -7.53 -25.74 33.65
C ALA A 102 -8.51 -24.67 34.14
N ASP A 103 -8.01 -23.60 34.78
CA ASP A 103 -8.83 -22.53 35.34
C ASP A 103 -9.49 -21.67 34.25
N THR A 104 -8.83 -21.56 33.09
CA THR A 104 -9.28 -20.69 32.01
C THR A 104 -10.06 -21.40 30.91
N GLY A 105 -9.89 -22.72 30.75
CA GLY A 105 -10.36 -23.49 29.60
C GLY A 105 -9.50 -23.31 28.34
N MET A 106 -8.31 -22.72 28.47
CA MET A 106 -7.37 -22.49 27.37
C MET A 106 -6.44 -23.68 27.18
N GLN A 107 -5.98 -23.89 25.95
CA GLN A 107 -4.81 -24.74 25.70
C GLN A 107 -3.56 -23.94 26.02
N VAL A 108 -2.64 -24.51 26.81
CA VAL A 108 -1.39 -23.87 27.19
C VAL A 108 -0.23 -24.78 26.83
N ASP A 109 0.69 -24.28 26.01
CA ASP A 109 1.93 -24.95 25.64
C ASP A 109 3.13 -24.24 26.26
N VAL A 110 4.12 -25.00 26.73
CA VAL A 110 5.38 -24.47 27.27
C VAL A 110 6.54 -25.13 26.54
N SER A 111 7.32 -24.32 25.83
CA SER A 111 8.53 -24.77 25.13
C SER A 111 9.76 -24.09 25.74
N PHE A 112 10.84 -24.86 25.92
CA PHE A 112 12.09 -24.37 26.51
C PHE A 112 13.18 -24.21 25.44
N GLY A 113 14.10 -23.27 25.65
CA GLY A 113 15.21 -23.00 24.74
C GLY A 113 14.86 -22.10 23.55
N ALA A 114 13.81 -21.28 23.67
CA ALA A 114 13.44 -20.30 22.65
C ALA A 114 14.48 -19.15 22.64
N ASP A 115 15.38 -19.12 21.66
CA ASP A 115 16.47 -18.14 21.63
C ASP A 115 15.92 -16.72 21.37
N ALA A 116 16.13 -15.79 22.32
CA ALA A 116 15.71 -14.40 22.16
C ALA A 116 16.36 -13.70 20.95
N ARG A 117 17.49 -14.25 20.45
CA ARG A 117 18.17 -13.77 19.25
C ARG A 117 17.35 -14.01 17.97
N ASP A 118 16.60 -15.11 17.89
CA ASP A 118 15.76 -15.43 16.73
C ASP A 118 14.70 -14.34 16.50
N LEU A 119 14.08 -13.81 17.57
CA LEU A 119 13.06 -12.76 17.46
C LEU A 119 13.58 -11.48 16.78
N THR A 120 14.83 -11.10 17.04
CA THR A 120 15.45 -9.91 16.43
C THR A 120 15.82 -10.08 14.97
N GLU A 121 16.22 -11.28 14.53
CA GLU A 121 16.55 -11.54 13.12
C GLU A 121 15.29 -11.60 12.25
N HIS A 122 14.22 -12.24 12.73
CA HIS A 122 12.91 -12.27 12.04
C HIS A 122 12.31 -10.87 11.83
N ARG A 123 12.69 -9.89 12.67
CA ARG A 123 12.21 -8.50 12.55
C ARG A 123 12.94 -7.69 11.46
N ARG A 124 14.12 -8.12 10.98
CA ARG A 124 14.92 -7.39 9.98
C ARG A 124 14.58 -7.81 8.55
N GLY A 125 14.50 -6.83 7.66
CA GLY A 125 14.27 -7.08 6.23
C GLY A 125 12.85 -7.49 5.87
N ARG A 126 11.86 -7.13 6.70
CA ARG A 126 10.43 -7.35 6.42
C ARG A 126 9.90 -6.39 5.35
N HIS A 127 8.81 -6.78 4.71
CA HIS A 127 8.09 -6.01 3.71
C HIS A 127 6.60 -5.98 4.02
N HIS A 128 5.97 -4.85 3.76
CA HIS A 128 4.53 -4.79 3.58
C HIS A 128 4.21 -5.14 2.14
N VAL A 129 3.42 -6.18 1.94
CA VAL A 129 2.83 -6.53 0.65
C VAL A 129 1.35 -6.19 0.72
N ILE A 130 0.93 -5.12 0.05
CA ILE A 130 -0.48 -4.72 -0.01
C ILE A 130 -1.08 -5.32 -1.28
N VAL A 131 -2.21 -6.03 -1.15
CA VAL A 131 -2.96 -6.63 -2.25
C VAL A 131 -4.35 -6.01 -2.29
N LEU A 132 -4.72 -5.41 -3.43
CA LEU A 132 -6.02 -4.79 -3.64
C LEU A 132 -6.76 -5.49 -4.77
N GLY A 133 -8.04 -5.77 -4.56
CA GLY A 133 -8.89 -6.36 -5.58
C GLY A 133 -10.36 -6.00 -5.41
N ARG A 134 -11.10 -6.04 -6.52
CA ARG A 134 -12.55 -5.80 -6.56
C ARG A 134 -13.25 -6.73 -7.57
N PRO A 135 -13.75 -7.90 -7.13
CA PRO A 135 -13.56 -8.50 -5.81
C PRO A 135 -12.16 -9.10 -5.66
N LEU A 136 -11.65 -9.16 -4.43
CA LEU A 136 -10.43 -9.90 -4.11
C LEU A 136 -10.75 -11.39 -4.00
N ARG A 137 -10.43 -12.16 -5.05
CA ARG A 137 -10.76 -13.59 -5.15
C ARG A 137 -9.71 -14.46 -4.48
N ALA A 138 -10.13 -15.65 -4.01
CA ALA A 138 -9.24 -16.64 -3.40
C ALA A 138 -8.10 -17.07 -4.34
N ALA A 139 -8.34 -17.16 -5.65
CA ALA A 139 -7.31 -17.47 -6.64
C ALA A 139 -6.17 -16.44 -6.66
N ALA A 140 -6.48 -15.16 -6.48
CA ALA A 140 -5.47 -14.10 -6.40
C ALA A 140 -4.61 -14.24 -5.15
N LEU A 141 -5.24 -14.45 -3.99
CA LEU A 141 -4.55 -14.68 -2.72
C LEU A 141 -3.70 -15.96 -2.73
N SER A 142 -4.19 -17.02 -3.38
CA SER A 142 -3.44 -18.25 -3.59
C SER A 142 -2.20 -18.02 -4.45
N SER A 143 -2.33 -17.28 -5.56
CA SER A 143 -1.21 -16.93 -6.45
C SER A 143 -0.15 -16.10 -5.70
N VAL A 144 -0.58 -15.08 -4.96
CA VAL A 144 0.32 -14.25 -4.14
C VAL A 144 1.05 -15.07 -3.08
N ALA A 145 0.32 -15.89 -2.30
CA ALA A 145 0.92 -16.71 -1.26
C ALA A 145 1.89 -17.76 -1.82
N THR A 146 1.55 -18.38 -2.96
CA THR A 146 2.42 -19.34 -3.65
C THR A 146 3.70 -18.67 -4.13
N ALA A 147 3.59 -17.51 -4.79
CA ALA A 147 4.75 -16.76 -5.28
C ALA A 147 5.71 -16.33 -4.15
N ILE A 148 5.17 -15.98 -2.98
CA ILE A 148 5.97 -15.68 -1.77
C ILE A 148 6.67 -16.95 -1.26
N ALA A 149 5.95 -18.07 -1.16
CA ALA A 149 6.49 -19.33 -0.67
C ALA A 149 7.59 -19.91 -1.59
N GLU A 150 7.43 -19.82 -2.91
CA GLU A 150 8.39 -20.34 -3.91
C GLU A 150 9.77 -19.67 -3.84
N ILE A 151 9.83 -18.43 -3.35
CA ILE A 151 11.10 -17.73 -3.13
C ILE A 151 11.68 -17.94 -1.72
N GLY A 152 11.06 -18.78 -0.90
CA GLY A 152 11.46 -19.09 0.47
C GLY A 152 11.11 -18.00 1.49
N ALA A 153 10.19 -17.09 1.15
CA ALA A 153 9.70 -16.08 2.07
C ALA A 153 8.52 -16.58 2.90
N ASN A 154 8.31 -15.96 4.06
CA ASN A 154 7.21 -16.27 4.97
C ASN A 154 6.22 -15.10 5.05
N ILE A 155 4.93 -15.41 5.19
CA ILE A 155 3.90 -14.43 5.55
C ILE A 155 3.77 -14.46 7.07
N ASP A 156 4.24 -13.42 7.75
CA ASP A 156 4.27 -13.34 9.22
C ASP A 156 2.88 -12.98 9.77
N SER A 157 2.12 -12.15 9.05
CA SER A 157 0.76 -11.78 9.43
C SER A 157 -0.02 -11.25 8.23
N ILE A 158 -1.35 -11.31 8.33
CA ILE A 158 -2.27 -10.74 7.35
C ILE A 158 -3.30 -9.90 8.09
N SER A 159 -3.48 -8.66 7.67
CA SER A 159 -4.50 -7.76 8.18
C SER A 159 -5.31 -7.15 7.03
N ARG A 160 -6.51 -6.65 7.33
CA ARG A 160 -7.34 -5.95 6.34
C ARG A 160 -7.13 -4.46 6.49
N LEU A 161 -6.79 -3.78 5.39
CA LEU A 161 -6.73 -2.32 5.33
C LEU A 161 -8.09 -1.73 4.93
N SER A 162 -8.83 -2.40 4.05
CA SER A 162 -10.14 -1.91 3.60
C SER A 162 -11.06 -3.05 3.15
N ASP A 163 -12.36 -2.85 3.31
CA ASP A 163 -13.44 -3.60 2.65
C ASP A 163 -14.12 -2.80 1.53
N TYR A 164 -14.08 -1.47 1.58
CA TYR A 164 -14.55 -0.56 0.53
C TYR A 164 -13.57 0.62 0.30
N PRO A 165 -13.60 1.29 -0.86
CA PRO A 165 -14.34 0.92 -2.08
C PRO A 165 -13.76 -0.32 -2.79
N VAL A 166 -12.58 -0.77 -2.34
CA VAL A 166 -11.88 -1.97 -2.79
C VAL A 166 -11.48 -2.79 -1.58
N THR A 167 -11.40 -4.11 -1.72
CA THR A 167 -10.88 -4.96 -0.67
C THR A 167 -9.36 -4.89 -0.69
N SER A 168 -8.75 -4.51 0.42
CA SER A 168 -7.29 -4.42 0.57
C SER A 168 -6.83 -5.25 1.77
N LEU A 169 -5.85 -6.11 1.51
CA LEU A 169 -5.14 -6.88 2.54
C LEU A 169 -3.68 -6.45 2.59
N GLU A 170 -3.15 -6.37 3.80
CA GLU A 170 -1.73 -6.18 4.06
C GLU A 170 -1.14 -7.48 4.59
N LEU A 171 -0.11 -7.97 3.90
CA LEU A 171 0.69 -9.11 4.31
C LEU A 171 2.04 -8.58 4.80
N MET A 172 2.41 -8.91 6.04
CA MET A 172 3.78 -8.72 6.50
C MET A 172 4.61 -9.91 6.04
N VAL A 173 5.67 -9.67 5.27
CA VAL A 173 6.47 -10.72 4.65
C VAL A 173 7.92 -10.64 5.10
N SER A 174 8.52 -11.76 5.50
CA SER A 174 9.92 -11.89 5.89
C SER A 174 10.66 -12.90 4.99
N GLY A 175 12.00 -12.92 5.07
CA GLY A 175 12.82 -13.94 4.38
C GLY A 175 13.16 -13.66 2.92
N ALA A 176 12.79 -12.51 2.34
CA ALA A 176 13.16 -12.15 0.97
C ALA A 176 13.63 -10.70 0.79
N LYS A 177 14.38 -10.45 -0.29
CA LYS A 177 14.79 -9.10 -0.70
C LYS A 177 13.67 -8.45 -1.53
N SER A 178 13.51 -7.12 -1.38
CA SER A 178 12.47 -6.33 -2.08
C SER A 178 12.39 -6.57 -3.58
N GLY A 179 13.54 -6.65 -4.26
CA GLY A 179 13.57 -6.84 -5.71
C GLY A 179 12.97 -8.18 -6.14
N ARG A 180 13.32 -9.26 -5.44
CA ARG A 180 12.80 -10.61 -5.74
C ARG A 180 11.31 -10.70 -5.47
N LEU A 181 10.84 -10.13 -4.35
CA LEU A 181 9.40 -10.04 -4.04
C LEU A 181 8.63 -9.28 -5.13
N ARG A 182 9.13 -8.11 -5.55
CA ARG A 182 8.48 -7.32 -6.61
C ARG A 182 8.36 -8.10 -7.91
N THR A 183 9.42 -8.81 -8.33
CA THR A 183 9.41 -9.59 -9.57
C THR A 183 8.41 -10.74 -9.55
N VAL A 184 8.33 -11.52 -8.47
CA VAL A 184 7.39 -12.66 -8.43
C VAL A 184 5.94 -12.18 -8.26
N LEU A 185 5.74 -11.11 -7.48
CA LEU A 185 4.42 -10.55 -7.24
C LEU A 185 3.87 -9.74 -8.41
N SER A 186 4.72 -9.16 -9.27
CA SER A 186 4.25 -8.52 -10.50
C SER A 186 3.60 -9.53 -11.46
N ASN A 187 4.10 -10.76 -11.51
CA ASN A 187 3.49 -11.83 -12.31
C ASN A 187 2.15 -12.24 -11.71
N ALA A 188 2.08 -12.46 -10.39
CA ALA A 188 0.83 -12.77 -9.70
C ALA A 188 -0.23 -11.67 -9.88
N ALA A 189 0.17 -10.40 -9.85
CA ALA A 189 -0.70 -9.26 -10.12
C ALA A 189 -1.25 -9.30 -11.56
N ALA A 190 -0.37 -9.51 -12.56
CA ALA A 190 -0.77 -9.58 -13.96
C ALA A 190 -1.73 -10.75 -14.24
N ASP A 191 -1.45 -11.93 -13.69
CA ASP A 191 -2.25 -13.14 -13.92
C ASP A 191 -3.65 -13.09 -13.29
N THR A 192 -3.80 -12.31 -12.21
CA THR A 192 -5.02 -12.34 -11.39
C THR A 192 -5.79 -11.02 -11.38
N GLY A 193 -5.22 -9.96 -11.98
CA GLY A 193 -5.85 -8.64 -12.12
C GLY A 193 -5.96 -7.86 -10.81
N VAL A 194 -5.19 -8.23 -9.79
CA VAL A 194 -5.09 -7.49 -8.52
C VAL A 194 -3.94 -6.50 -8.56
N ASP A 195 -4.06 -5.42 -7.79
CA ASP A 195 -2.97 -4.48 -7.61
C ASP A 195 -2.12 -4.91 -6.43
N ILE A 196 -0.80 -4.92 -6.61
CA ILE A 196 0.14 -5.32 -5.57
C ILE A 196 1.22 -4.25 -5.38
N ALA A 197 1.43 -3.85 -4.13
CA ALA A 197 2.53 -3.01 -3.72
C ALA A 197 3.46 -3.75 -2.76
N VAL A 198 4.77 -3.56 -2.94
CA VAL A 198 5.80 -4.12 -2.05
C VAL A 198 6.65 -2.99 -1.48
N GLU A 199 6.50 -2.74 -0.19
CA GLU A 199 7.27 -1.72 0.52
C GLU A 199 8.14 -2.34 1.61
N LYS A 200 9.32 -1.77 1.87
CA LYS A 200 10.10 -2.18 3.04
C LYS A 200 9.37 -1.78 4.31
N ALA A 201 9.28 -2.71 5.25
CA ALA A 201 8.79 -2.41 6.59
C ALA A 201 9.72 -1.40 7.28
N GLY A 202 9.14 -0.57 8.15
CA GLY A 202 9.83 0.45 8.92
C GLY A 202 9.27 1.85 8.74
N LEU A 203 9.94 2.82 9.35
CA LEU A 203 9.46 4.21 9.46
C LEU A 203 9.31 4.91 8.11
N HIS A 204 10.03 4.46 7.07
CA HIS A 204 10.07 5.14 5.78
C HIS A 204 8.70 5.27 5.10
N ARG A 205 7.85 4.23 5.19
CA ARG A 205 6.48 4.24 4.64
C ARG A 205 5.63 5.33 5.29
N ARG A 206 5.69 5.41 6.63
CA ARG A 206 4.96 6.40 7.44
C ARG A 206 5.60 7.78 7.47
N SER A 207 6.74 7.97 6.80
CA SER A 207 7.49 9.24 6.76
C SER A 207 7.28 10.05 5.48
N LYS A 208 6.41 9.59 4.58
CA LYS A 208 6.02 10.37 3.39
C LYS A 208 5.29 11.65 3.85
N ARG A 209 5.59 12.80 3.23
CA ARG A 209 5.07 14.11 3.68
C ARG A 209 4.66 15.06 2.55
N LEU A 210 4.96 14.73 1.30
CA LEU A 210 4.53 15.49 0.14
C LEU A 210 3.93 14.52 -0.89
N ILE A 211 2.72 14.80 -1.36
CA ILE A 211 2.12 14.13 -2.52
C ILE A 211 1.96 15.14 -3.66
N VAL A 212 2.34 14.72 -4.86
CA VAL A 212 2.15 15.49 -6.09
C VAL A 212 1.40 14.65 -7.10
N MET A 213 0.30 15.17 -7.63
CA MET A 213 -0.58 14.44 -8.54
C MET A 213 -0.63 15.11 -9.91
N ASP A 214 -0.72 14.32 -10.97
CA ASP A 214 -1.24 14.83 -12.23
C ASP A 214 -2.72 15.21 -12.09
N VAL A 215 -3.20 16.04 -13.01
CA VAL A 215 -4.58 16.54 -13.02
C VAL A 215 -5.43 15.70 -13.96
N ASP A 216 -5.22 15.87 -15.27
CA ASP A 216 -5.99 15.18 -16.30
C ASP A 216 -5.85 13.66 -16.16
N SER A 217 -6.97 12.93 -16.31
CA SER A 217 -7.05 11.47 -16.15
C SER A 217 -6.52 10.89 -14.83
N THR A 218 -6.21 11.74 -13.83
CA THR A 218 -5.69 11.34 -12.50
C THR A 218 -6.51 11.97 -11.38
N LEU A 219 -6.36 13.27 -11.10
CA LEU A 219 -7.14 13.98 -10.08
C LEU A 219 -8.57 14.26 -10.56
N VAL A 220 -8.73 14.48 -11.87
CA VAL A 220 -10.01 14.67 -12.54
C VAL A 220 -10.21 13.60 -13.62
N GLN A 221 -11.45 13.45 -14.08
CA GLN A 221 -11.78 12.50 -15.14
C GLN A 221 -11.66 13.16 -16.52
N GLY A 222 -10.93 12.50 -17.43
CA GLY A 222 -10.73 12.98 -18.79
C GLY A 222 -9.72 14.11 -18.91
N GLU A 223 -9.68 14.71 -20.09
CA GLU A 223 -8.71 15.74 -20.48
C GLU A 223 -9.40 17.11 -20.60
N PHE A 224 -8.93 18.10 -19.85
CA PHE A 224 -9.54 19.43 -19.86
C PHE A 224 -9.44 20.12 -21.23
N ILE A 225 -8.35 19.88 -21.97
CA ILE A 225 -8.18 20.43 -23.32
C ILE A 225 -9.25 19.92 -24.30
N ASP A 226 -9.72 18.68 -24.14
CA ASP A 226 -10.75 18.11 -24.99
C ASP A 226 -12.12 18.77 -24.69
N VAL A 227 -12.39 19.11 -23.43
CA VAL A 227 -13.58 19.88 -23.03
C VAL A 227 -13.57 21.29 -23.65
N LEU A 228 -12.42 21.98 -23.62
CA LEU A 228 -12.26 23.28 -24.29
C LEU A 228 -12.43 23.16 -25.81
N ALA A 229 -11.87 22.12 -26.42
CA ALA A 229 -11.95 21.89 -27.86
C ALA A 229 -13.38 21.60 -28.31
N ALA A 230 -14.17 20.87 -27.52
CA ALA A 230 -15.58 20.66 -27.79
C ALA A 230 -16.36 22.00 -27.81
N ARG A 231 -16.08 22.90 -26.86
CA ARG A 231 -16.67 24.25 -26.83
C ARG A 231 -16.20 25.14 -27.98
N ALA A 232 -14.97 24.97 -28.44
CA ALA A 232 -14.43 25.65 -29.61
C ALA A 232 -14.91 25.06 -30.96
N GLY A 233 -15.69 23.97 -30.94
CA GLY A 233 -16.15 23.29 -32.16
C GLY A 233 -15.06 22.51 -32.89
N CYS A 234 -13.95 22.19 -32.22
CA CYS A 234 -12.79 21.50 -32.79
C CYS A 234 -12.39 20.22 -32.04
N GLY A 235 -13.35 19.62 -31.31
CA GLY A 235 -13.13 18.48 -30.43
C GLY A 235 -12.55 17.24 -31.14
N GLU A 236 -13.11 16.85 -32.29
CA GLU A 236 -12.65 15.66 -33.02
C GLU A 236 -11.19 15.79 -33.50
N GLN A 237 -10.80 16.97 -33.99
CA GLN A 237 -9.44 17.21 -34.45
C GLN A 237 -8.44 17.21 -33.29
N VAL A 238 -8.80 17.83 -32.15
CA VAL A 238 -7.95 17.87 -30.96
C VAL A 238 -7.79 16.46 -30.38
N ALA A 239 -8.86 15.67 -30.29
CA ALA A 239 -8.82 14.29 -29.83
C ALA A 239 -7.90 13.42 -30.71
N ALA A 240 -7.93 13.60 -32.03
CA ALA A 240 -7.04 12.89 -32.95
C ALA A 240 -5.56 13.23 -32.70
N ILE A 241 -5.23 14.50 -32.45
CA ILE A 241 -3.87 14.95 -32.12
C ILE A 241 -3.44 14.42 -30.74
N THR A 242 -4.32 14.48 -29.73
CA THR A 242 -4.06 13.93 -28.39
C THR A 242 -3.74 12.43 -28.48
N ALA A 243 -4.53 11.67 -29.24
CA ALA A 243 -4.30 10.25 -29.44
C ALA A 243 -2.96 9.96 -30.14
N ALA A 244 -2.57 10.75 -31.15
CA ALA A 244 -1.28 10.61 -31.83
C ALA A 244 -0.08 10.95 -30.91
N ALA A 245 -0.16 12.03 -30.14
CA ALA A 245 0.86 12.41 -29.16
C ALA A 245 1.03 11.33 -28.08
N MET A 246 -0.08 10.77 -27.60
CA MET A 246 -0.08 9.67 -26.64
C MET A 246 0.52 8.36 -27.19
N ARG A 247 0.52 8.14 -28.52
CA ARG A 247 1.21 7.02 -29.17
C ARG A 247 2.70 7.30 -29.42
N GLY A 248 3.18 8.51 -29.12
CA GLY A 248 4.56 8.93 -29.38
C GLY A 248 4.83 9.30 -30.83
N GLU A 249 3.78 9.49 -31.65
CA GLU A 249 3.90 9.89 -33.06
C GLU A 249 4.22 11.38 -33.22
N LEU A 250 3.93 12.18 -32.20
CA LEU A 250 4.16 13.63 -32.16
C LEU A 250 4.93 14.00 -30.89
N ASP A 251 5.84 14.98 -31.00
CA ASP A 251 6.46 15.60 -29.83
C ASP A 251 5.39 16.26 -28.96
N PHE A 252 5.52 16.12 -27.64
CA PHE A 252 4.52 16.63 -26.68
C PHE A 252 4.31 18.14 -26.83
N SER A 253 5.39 18.91 -26.97
CA SER A 253 5.34 20.36 -27.05
C SER A 253 4.72 20.82 -28.37
N GLU A 254 5.05 20.14 -29.48
CA GLU A 254 4.45 20.42 -30.79
C GLU A 254 2.96 20.07 -30.81
N ALA A 255 2.58 18.90 -30.28
CA ALA A 255 1.20 18.49 -30.18
C ALA A 255 0.39 19.43 -29.26
N LEU A 256 0.96 19.88 -28.14
CA LEU A 256 0.31 20.85 -27.26
C LEU A 256 0.11 22.19 -27.95
N ARG A 257 1.14 22.75 -28.59
CA ARG A 257 1.01 24.03 -29.33
C ARG A 257 -0.04 23.93 -30.44
N THR A 258 -0.06 22.82 -31.17
CA THR A 258 -1.05 22.60 -32.24
C THR A 258 -2.48 22.59 -31.67
N ARG A 259 -2.73 21.83 -30.60
CA ARG A 259 -4.06 21.78 -29.96
C ARG A 259 -4.48 23.14 -29.40
N VAL A 260 -3.56 23.86 -28.76
CA VAL A 260 -3.83 25.19 -28.20
C VAL A 260 -4.16 26.21 -29.29
N LEU A 261 -3.47 26.16 -30.43
CA LEU A 261 -3.75 27.04 -31.58
C LEU A 261 -5.19 26.89 -32.08
N MET A 262 -5.76 25.68 -32.01
CA MET A 262 -7.13 25.42 -32.43
C MET A 262 -8.17 26.04 -31.51
N LEU A 263 -7.80 26.39 -30.27
CA LEU A 263 -8.69 27.06 -29.31
C LEU A 263 -8.73 28.59 -29.51
N ARG A 264 -8.03 29.13 -30.52
CA ARG A 264 -7.96 30.56 -30.78
C ARG A 264 -9.36 31.16 -30.96
N GLY A 265 -9.62 32.26 -30.27
CA GLY A 265 -10.88 33.00 -30.31
C GLY A 265 -11.91 32.53 -29.29
N LEU A 266 -11.70 31.41 -28.60
CA LEU A 266 -12.56 30.97 -27.50
C LEU A 266 -12.57 32.02 -26.39
N ALA A 267 -13.76 32.38 -25.91
CA ALA A 267 -13.93 33.39 -24.86
C ALA A 267 -13.54 32.83 -23.48
N VAL A 268 -13.06 33.67 -22.57
CA VAL A 268 -12.64 33.23 -21.22
C VAL A 268 -13.82 32.63 -20.44
N GLU A 269 -15.03 33.11 -20.65
CA GLU A 269 -16.25 32.60 -20.01
C GLU A 269 -16.51 31.13 -20.36
N GLU A 270 -16.10 30.67 -21.54
CA GLU A 270 -16.20 29.27 -21.94
C GLU A 270 -15.22 28.38 -21.17
N ILE A 271 -14.09 28.93 -20.72
CA ILE A 271 -13.14 28.23 -19.84
C ILE A 271 -13.81 28.01 -18.49
N ASP A 272 -14.40 29.06 -17.90
CA ASP A 272 -15.10 28.96 -16.62
C ASP A 272 -16.26 27.95 -16.69
N ALA A 273 -17.04 28.00 -17.77
CA ALA A 273 -18.11 27.04 -18.04
C ALA A 273 -17.60 25.60 -18.27
N ALA A 274 -16.39 25.42 -18.80
CA ALA A 274 -15.76 24.11 -18.94
C ALA A 274 -15.37 23.52 -17.57
N ARG A 275 -14.79 24.32 -16.66
CA ARG A 275 -14.35 23.86 -15.33
C ARG A 275 -15.48 23.21 -14.55
N ALA A 276 -16.67 23.81 -14.59
CA ALA A 276 -17.86 23.32 -13.88
C ALA A 276 -18.36 21.94 -14.37
N THR A 277 -17.88 21.46 -15.52
CA THR A 277 -18.33 20.18 -16.11
C THR A 277 -17.38 19.01 -15.85
N VAL A 278 -16.18 19.27 -15.32
CA VAL A 278 -15.16 18.24 -15.14
C VAL A 278 -15.28 17.62 -13.75
N PRO A 279 -15.69 16.34 -13.63
CA PRO A 279 -15.81 15.71 -12.33
C PRO A 279 -14.43 15.31 -11.78
N LEU A 280 -14.28 15.42 -10.47
CA LEU A 280 -13.14 14.84 -9.76
C LEU A 280 -13.17 13.31 -9.89
N THR A 281 -11.98 12.70 -9.88
CA THR A 281 -11.84 11.26 -9.76
C THR A 281 -12.41 10.79 -8.43
N ALA A 282 -13.11 9.65 -8.42
CA ALA A 282 -13.69 9.10 -7.21
C ALA A 282 -12.59 8.94 -6.13
N GLY A 283 -12.88 9.40 -4.91
CA GLY A 283 -11.91 9.39 -3.81
C GLY A 283 -10.93 10.56 -3.77
N ALA A 284 -10.87 11.45 -4.79
CA ALA A 284 -9.92 12.57 -4.81
C ALA A 284 -10.03 13.49 -3.59
N ARG A 285 -11.26 13.92 -3.24
CA ARG A 285 -11.49 14.74 -2.04
C ARG A 285 -11.06 14.03 -0.75
N THR A 286 -11.40 12.75 -0.62
CA THR A 286 -11.07 11.92 0.55
C THR A 286 -9.57 11.75 0.70
N LEU A 287 -8.85 11.48 -0.40
CA LEU A 287 -7.40 11.39 -0.42
C LEU A 287 -6.77 12.68 0.11
N VAL A 288 -7.09 13.81 -0.53
CA VAL A 288 -6.49 15.11 -0.17
C VAL A 288 -6.79 15.48 1.27
N ARG A 289 -8.06 15.43 1.67
CA ARG A 289 -8.49 15.75 3.05
C ARG A 289 -7.78 14.88 4.08
N THR A 290 -7.71 13.56 3.87
CA THR A 290 -7.04 12.63 4.79
C THR A 290 -5.56 12.96 4.91
N LEU A 291 -4.88 13.16 3.78
CA LEU A 291 -3.45 13.48 3.78
C LEU A 291 -3.16 14.82 4.46
N LYS A 292 -3.97 15.85 4.22
CA LYS A 292 -3.82 17.15 4.91
C LYS A 292 -3.96 17.01 6.43
N ARG A 293 -4.92 16.23 6.93
CA ARG A 293 -5.07 15.93 8.37
C ARG A 293 -3.85 15.26 8.97
N MET A 294 -3.11 14.48 8.16
CA MET A 294 -1.86 13.84 8.56
C MET A 294 -0.63 14.75 8.40
N GLY A 295 -0.83 16.02 8.05
CA GLY A 295 0.24 17.01 7.86
C GLY A 295 1.04 16.81 6.57
N TYR A 296 0.45 16.15 5.55
CA TYR A 296 1.04 16.17 4.22
C TYR A 296 0.85 17.54 3.59
N GLN A 297 1.84 17.92 2.80
CA GLN A 297 1.63 18.91 1.75
C GLN A 297 1.15 18.21 0.48
N CYS A 298 0.21 18.85 -0.21
CA CYS A 298 -0.44 18.35 -1.40
C CYS A 298 -0.17 19.31 -2.55
N GLY A 299 0.25 18.79 -3.71
CA GLY A 299 0.47 19.60 -4.90
C GLY A 299 -0.05 18.95 -6.16
N ILE A 300 -0.24 19.75 -7.20
CA ILE A 300 -0.64 19.30 -8.53
C ILE A 300 0.34 19.78 -9.59
N VAL A 301 0.61 18.93 -10.59
CA VAL A 301 1.53 19.21 -11.69
C VAL A 301 0.91 18.70 -12.98
N SER A 302 0.44 19.60 -13.85
CA SER A 302 -0.34 19.27 -15.03
C SER A 302 0.32 19.72 -16.34
N GLY A 303 0.21 18.90 -17.39
CA GLY A 303 0.49 19.33 -18.76
C GLY A 303 -0.62 20.20 -19.37
N GLY A 304 -1.76 20.33 -18.70
CA GLY A 304 -2.87 21.22 -18.99
C GLY A 304 -2.59 22.67 -18.56
N PHE A 305 -3.62 23.37 -18.08
CA PHE A 305 -3.61 24.84 -18.00
C PHE A 305 -3.84 25.40 -16.59
N SER A 306 -3.10 26.45 -16.23
CA SER A 306 -3.16 27.18 -14.95
C SER A 306 -4.57 27.67 -14.66
N GLN A 307 -5.26 28.14 -15.71
CA GLN A 307 -6.67 28.50 -15.63
C GLN A 307 -7.52 27.42 -14.95
N PHE A 308 -7.25 26.13 -15.16
CA PHE A 308 -8.00 25.06 -14.50
C PHE A 308 -7.35 24.60 -13.20
N THR A 309 -6.03 24.43 -13.18
CA THR A 309 -5.34 23.92 -12.01
C THR A 309 -5.40 24.87 -10.83
N ASP A 310 -5.40 26.19 -11.05
CA ASP A 310 -5.49 27.18 -9.98
C ASP A 310 -6.85 27.12 -9.30
N HIS A 311 -7.91 26.84 -10.07
CA HIS A 311 -9.25 26.60 -9.53
C HIS A 311 -9.29 25.33 -8.67
N LEU A 312 -8.75 24.22 -9.17
CA LEU A 312 -8.67 22.95 -8.42
C LEU A 312 -7.80 23.10 -7.15
N ALA A 313 -6.71 23.86 -7.24
CA ALA A 313 -5.83 24.13 -6.11
C ALA A 313 -6.56 24.90 -5.01
N ALA A 314 -7.37 25.90 -5.37
CA ALA A 314 -8.22 26.60 -4.41
C ALA A 314 -9.32 25.69 -3.84
N GLU A 315 -10.00 24.92 -4.70
CA GLU A 315 -11.12 24.05 -4.31
C GLU A 315 -10.71 22.93 -3.35
N LEU A 316 -9.52 22.34 -3.55
CA LEU A 316 -9.01 21.22 -2.76
C LEU A 316 -7.96 21.65 -1.73
N ASP A 317 -7.72 22.96 -1.60
CA ASP A 317 -6.74 23.52 -0.66
C ASP A 317 -5.33 22.92 -0.88
N MET A 318 -4.83 22.98 -2.11
CA MET A 318 -3.49 22.50 -2.48
C MET A 318 -2.41 23.51 -2.09
N ASP A 319 -1.29 23.02 -1.57
CA ASP A 319 -0.14 23.85 -1.19
C ASP A 319 0.66 24.32 -2.42
N PHE A 320 0.62 23.55 -3.51
CA PHE A 320 1.41 23.81 -4.70
C PHE A 320 0.66 23.49 -6.00
N ALA A 321 0.86 24.31 -7.03
CA ALA A 321 0.36 24.05 -8.39
C ALA A 321 1.41 24.43 -9.44
N ALA A 322 1.50 23.65 -10.51
CA ALA A 322 2.26 23.98 -11.72
C ALA A 322 1.55 23.46 -12.97
N ALA A 323 1.35 24.33 -13.95
CA ALA A 323 0.72 24.00 -15.23
C ALA A 323 1.23 24.94 -16.34
N ASN A 324 0.90 24.63 -17.59
CA ASN A 324 1.07 25.59 -18.70
C ASN A 324 0.09 26.75 -18.55
N THR A 325 0.33 27.90 -19.17
CA THR A 325 -0.60 29.03 -19.13
C THR A 325 -1.07 29.39 -20.52
N LEU A 326 -2.39 29.38 -20.75
CA LEU A 326 -2.96 29.88 -22.01
C LEU A 326 -2.84 31.41 -22.06
N GLU A 327 -2.42 31.95 -23.21
CA GLU A 327 -2.37 33.39 -23.43
C GLU A 327 -3.78 33.93 -23.77
N ILE A 328 -4.17 35.00 -23.08
CA ILE A 328 -5.46 35.66 -23.21
C ILE A 328 -5.22 37.13 -23.57
N GLU A 329 -5.86 37.60 -24.64
CA GLU A 329 -5.91 39.00 -25.04
C GLU A 329 -7.36 39.39 -25.30
N ASP A 330 -7.79 40.55 -24.82
CA ASP A 330 -9.16 41.07 -24.98
C ASP A 330 -10.27 40.06 -24.60
N GLY A 331 -10.05 39.30 -23.52
CA GLY A 331 -11.00 38.30 -23.02
C GLY A 331 -11.11 37.04 -23.88
N ARG A 332 -10.16 36.78 -24.79
CA ARG A 332 -10.17 35.61 -25.68
C ARG A 332 -8.82 34.90 -25.73
N LEU A 333 -8.85 33.60 -25.97
CA LEU A 333 -7.65 32.80 -26.20
C LEU A 333 -6.97 33.21 -27.51
N THR A 334 -5.66 33.49 -27.45
CA THR A 334 -4.89 33.84 -28.65
C THR A 334 -4.47 32.60 -29.46
N GLY A 335 -4.57 31.42 -28.85
CA GLY A 335 -4.03 30.16 -29.38
C GLY A 335 -2.53 29.98 -29.10
N ARG A 336 -1.96 30.72 -28.14
CA ARG A 336 -0.56 30.60 -27.71
C ARG A 336 -0.45 30.29 -26.22
N LEU A 337 0.75 29.89 -25.81
CA LEU A 337 1.10 29.60 -24.42
C LEU A 337 2.05 30.69 -23.90
N VAL A 338 1.93 31.02 -22.62
CA VAL A 338 2.84 31.93 -21.91
C VAL A 338 3.94 31.13 -21.22
N GLY A 339 5.20 31.54 -21.43
CA GLY A 339 6.35 30.97 -20.73
C GLY A 339 6.87 29.64 -21.29
N GLU A 340 7.64 28.92 -20.48
CA GLU A 340 8.16 27.60 -20.81
C GLU A 340 7.06 26.54 -20.70
N ILE A 341 7.05 25.59 -21.63
CA ILE A 341 6.11 24.47 -21.59
C ILE A 341 6.52 23.49 -20.48
N LEU A 342 5.58 23.15 -19.61
CA LEU A 342 5.70 22.10 -18.62
C LEU A 342 5.61 20.73 -19.30
N ASP A 343 6.75 20.28 -19.83
CA ASP A 343 6.93 18.96 -20.41
C ASP A 343 7.21 17.88 -19.34
N ARG A 344 7.52 16.67 -19.79
CA ARG A 344 7.85 15.52 -18.94
C ARG A 344 8.97 15.81 -17.95
N ALA A 345 10.05 16.46 -18.40
CA ALA A 345 11.16 16.84 -17.54
C ALA A 345 10.76 18.00 -16.60
N GLY A 346 9.89 18.91 -17.07
CA GLY A 346 9.28 19.99 -16.33
C GLY A 346 8.48 19.50 -15.13
N LYS A 347 7.70 18.41 -15.27
CA LYS A 347 6.99 17.80 -14.15
C LYS A 347 7.95 17.31 -13.05
N ALA A 348 9.05 16.66 -13.43
CA ALA A 348 10.09 16.23 -12.49
C ALA A 348 10.88 17.39 -11.85
N ARG A 349 11.01 18.54 -12.54
CA ARG A 349 11.55 19.78 -11.97
C ARG A 349 10.56 20.40 -10.98
N ALA A 350 9.27 20.42 -11.29
CA ALA A 350 8.22 20.94 -10.42
C ALA A 350 8.14 20.15 -9.10
N LEU A 351 8.12 18.81 -9.15
CA LEU A 351 8.17 17.96 -7.95
C LEU A 351 9.37 18.31 -7.05
N ALA A 352 10.56 18.44 -7.62
CA ALA A 352 11.75 18.76 -6.85
C ALA A 352 11.71 20.17 -6.22
N ARG A 353 11.13 21.14 -6.94
CA ARG A 353 10.91 22.50 -6.43
C ARG A 353 9.91 22.51 -5.27
N PHE A 354 8.81 21.76 -5.38
CA PHE A 354 7.81 21.63 -4.32
C PHE A 354 8.42 20.95 -3.08
N ALA A 355 9.16 19.86 -3.28
CA ALA A 355 9.86 19.16 -2.21
C ALA A 355 10.85 20.09 -1.47
N ALA A 356 11.62 20.90 -2.20
CA ALA A 356 12.54 21.87 -1.61
C ALA A 356 11.79 22.97 -0.83
N ALA A 357 10.71 23.53 -1.38
CA ALA A 357 9.89 24.54 -0.71
C ALA A 357 9.22 24.00 0.56
N ALA A 358 8.82 22.73 0.52
CA ALA A 358 8.22 21.98 1.63
C ALA A 358 9.23 21.56 2.71
N GLY A 359 10.54 21.63 2.44
CA GLY A 359 11.56 21.02 3.30
C GLY A 359 11.46 19.49 3.38
N VAL A 360 10.85 18.85 2.38
CA VAL A 360 10.64 17.40 2.33
C VAL A 360 11.71 16.74 1.46
N PRO A 361 12.50 15.77 1.98
CA PRO A 361 13.43 15.00 1.17
C PRO A 361 12.72 14.27 0.03
N MET A 362 13.36 14.16 -1.15
CA MET A 362 12.79 13.45 -2.30
C MET A 362 12.37 12.00 -1.99
N SER A 363 13.07 11.31 -1.08
CA SER A 363 12.70 9.97 -0.62
C SER A 363 11.36 9.92 0.14
N GLN A 364 10.89 11.06 0.64
CA GLN A 364 9.62 11.24 1.35
C GLN A 364 8.50 11.83 0.48
N THR A 365 8.71 11.96 -0.82
CA THR A 365 7.66 12.40 -1.76
C THR A 365 6.90 11.22 -2.37
N VAL A 366 5.65 11.47 -2.73
CA VAL A 366 4.79 10.60 -3.52
C VAL A 366 4.45 11.33 -4.82
N ALA A 367 4.53 10.67 -5.95
CA ALA A 367 4.03 11.16 -7.23
C ALA A 367 2.96 10.22 -7.78
N VAL A 368 1.89 10.78 -8.34
CA VAL A 368 0.78 10.03 -8.94
C VAL A 368 0.54 10.56 -10.35
N GLY A 369 0.37 9.67 -11.32
CA GLY A 369 0.04 10.02 -12.70
C GLY A 369 -0.35 8.81 -13.52
N ASP A 370 -0.93 9.02 -14.70
CA ASP A 370 -1.42 7.96 -15.58
C ASP A 370 -0.61 7.84 -16.89
N GLY A 371 0.08 8.92 -17.27
CA GLY A 371 0.61 9.10 -18.62
C GLY A 371 2.12 8.98 -18.75
N ALA A 372 2.59 8.87 -19.99
CA ALA A 372 4.02 8.81 -20.31
C ALA A 372 4.74 10.14 -20.01
N ASN A 373 4.01 11.24 -19.98
CA ASN A 373 4.42 12.56 -19.52
C ASN A 373 4.78 12.60 -18.02
N ASP A 374 4.30 11.65 -17.22
CA ASP A 374 4.59 11.62 -15.77
C ASP A 374 5.81 10.77 -15.41
N LEU A 375 6.32 9.96 -16.33
CA LEU A 375 7.34 8.95 -16.04
C LEU A 375 8.58 9.50 -15.32
N ASP A 376 9.06 10.69 -15.67
CA ASP A 376 10.22 11.27 -15.00
C ASP A 376 9.88 11.76 -13.58
N MET A 377 8.67 12.27 -13.37
CA MET A 377 8.16 12.64 -12.05
C MET A 377 7.99 11.40 -11.17
N LEU A 378 7.37 10.34 -11.69
CA LEU A 378 7.15 9.07 -11.00
C LEU A 378 8.47 8.39 -10.61
N LYS A 379 9.46 8.38 -11.50
CA LYS A 379 10.79 7.80 -11.24
C LYS A 379 11.59 8.59 -10.21
N LYS A 380 11.43 9.92 -10.18
CA LYS A 380 12.19 10.79 -9.29
C LYS A 380 11.61 10.84 -7.87
N ALA A 381 10.32 10.56 -7.72
CA ALA A 381 9.66 10.52 -6.42
C ALA A 381 10.12 9.34 -5.57
N GLY A 382 10.10 9.50 -4.24
CA GLY A 382 10.36 8.41 -3.30
C GLY A 382 9.35 7.27 -3.36
N LEU A 383 8.13 7.56 -3.83
CA LEU A 383 7.13 6.59 -4.25
C LEU A 383 6.39 7.13 -5.47
N GLY A 384 6.35 6.35 -6.55
CA GLY A 384 5.71 6.72 -7.81
C GLY A 384 4.58 5.75 -8.10
N ILE A 385 3.35 6.26 -8.20
CA ILE A 385 2.13 5.48 -8.37
C ILE A 385 1.56 5.76 -9.76
N ALA A 386 1.48 4.71 -10.58
CA ALA A 386 0.77 4.73 -11.85
C ALA A 386 -0.73 4.50 -11.60
N PHE A 387 -1.56 5.53 -11.77
CA PHE A 387 -3.01 5.46 -11.54
C PHE A 387 -3.75 5.23 -12.85
N ASN A 388 -4.48 4.10 -12.98
CA ASN A 388 -5.18 3.67 -14.19
C ASN A 388 -4.38 3.86 -15.50
N ALA A 389 -3.05 3.78 -15.36
CA ALA A 389 -2.10 4.24 -16.36
C ALA A 389 -2.06 3.32 -17.58
N LYS A 390 -1.35 3.70 -18.63
CA LYS A 390 -1.09 2.78 -19.76
C LYS A 390 -0.04 1.72 -19.38
N PRO A 391 0.00 0.53 -20.03
CA PRO A 391 0.94 -0.55 -19.69
C PRO A 391 2.40 -0.09 -19.57
N ALA A 392 2.88 0.70 -20.54
CA ALA A 392 4.25 1.22 -20.54
C ALA A 392 4.59 2.10 -19.33
N VAL A 393 3.59 2.73 -18.71
CA VAL A 393 3.75 3.56 -17.50
C VAL A 393 3.71 2.69 -16.25
N ARG A 394 2.78 1.72 -16.20
CA ARG A 394 2.64 0.76 -15.10
C ARG A 394 3.93 0.00 -14.84
N GLU A 395 4.58 -0.46 -15.91
CA GLU A 395 5.84 -1.23 -15.83
C GLU A 395 7.02 -0.43 -15.26
N GLN A 396 6.96 0.90 -15.32
CA GLN A 396 8.04 1.79 -14.89
C GLN A 396 7.79 2.45 -13.53
N ALA A 397 6.55 2.39 -13.02
CA ALA A 397 6.19 2.94 -11.72
C ALA A 397 6.55 2.00 -10.57
N HIS A 398 6.61 2.53 -9.35
CA HIS A 398 6.88 1.73 -8.17
C HIS A 398 5.68 0.85 -7.78
N ILE A 399 4.47 1.36 -8.04
CA ILE A 399 3.17 0.73 -7.80
C ILE A 399 2.25 1.08 -8.98
N ALA A 400 1.41 0.14 -9.42
CA ALA A 400 0.28 0.41 -10.30
C ALA A 400 -1.03 0.23 -9.52
N LEU A 401 -1.93 1.21 -9.63
CA LEU A 401 -3.27 1.20 -9.08
C LEU A 401 -4.25 1.19 -10.25
N ASN A 402 -4.92 0.07 -10.50
CA ASN A 402 -5.83 -0.12 -11.63
C ASN A 402 -7.30 -0.11 -11.20
N GLN A 403 -7.58 0.35 -9.98
CA GLN A 403 -8.92 0.61 -9.48
C GLN A 403 -9.30 2.08 -9.72
N PRO A 404 -10.57 2.40 -10.03
CA PRO A 404 -11.01 3.76 -10.36
C PRO A 404 -11.21 4.65 -9.12
N PHE A 405 -10.45 4.42 -8.05
CA PHE A 405 -10.60 5.09 -6.76
C PHE A 405 -9.25 5.65 -6.31
N LEU A 406 -9.11 6.97 -6.34
CA LEU A 406 -7.85 7.64 -6.05
C LEU A 406 -7.48 7.55 -4.56
N ASP A 407 -8.48 7.46 -3.67
CA ASP A 407 -8.29 7.25 -2.23
C ASP A 407 -7.72 5.87 -1.87
N ALA A 408 -7.72 4.90 -2.79
CA ALA A 408 -7.03 3.62 -2.58
C ALA A 408 -5.51 3.77 -2.41
N ILE A 409 -4.95 4.93 -2.79
CA ILE A 409 -3.56 5.30 -2.50
C ILE A 409 -3.26 5.31 -1.00
N LEU A 410 -4.24 5.67 -0.17
CA LEU A 410 -4.11 5.68 1.30
C LEU A 410 -3.69 4.31 1.85
N PHE A 411 -4.19 3.22 1.25
CA PHE A 411 -3.86 1.86 1.68
C PHE A 411 -2.39 1.51 1.41
N PHE A 412 -1.82 1.99 0.30
CA PHE A 412 -0.38 1.85 0.04
C PHE A 412 0.45 2.62 1.06
N LEU A 413 -0.03 3.78 1.51
CA LEU A 413 0.60 4.57 2.57
C LEU A 413 0.41 3.98 3.98
N GLY A 414 -0.39 2.91 4.11
CA GLY A 414 -0.62 2.18 5.37
C GLY A 414 -1.68 2.80 6.26
N ILE A 415 -2.58 3.56 5.66
CA ILE A 415 -3.74 4.15 6.32
C ILE A 415 -4.92 3.22 6.03
N SER A 416 -5.59 2.69 7.06
CA SER A 416 -6.72 1.81 6.86
C SER A 416 -8.01 2.61 6.60
N ARG A 417 -9.02 1.98 5.99
CA ARG A 417 -10.34 2.60 5.81
C ARG A 417 -10.99 2.97 7.15
N ALA A 418 -10.77 2.18 8.19
CA ALA A 418 -11.24 2.49 9.53
C ALA A 418 -10.59 3.77 10.11
N ASP A 419 -9.30 4.00 9.83
CA ASP A 419 -8.63 5.24 10.23
C ASP A 419 -9.19 6.46 9.48
N VAL A 420 -9.52 6.28 8.19
CA VAL A 420 -10.16 7.34 7.39
C VAL A 420 -11.54 7.69 7.96
N ASP A 421 -12.37 6.69 8.25
CA ASP A 421 -13.74 6.86 8.74
C ASP A 421 -13.76 7.55 10.12
N SER A 422 -12.93 7.06 11.05
CA SER A 422 -12.85 7.63 12.40
C SER A 422 -12.37 9.08 12.41
N ALA A 423 -11.48 9.46 11.48
CA ALA A 423 -11.07 10.85 11.32
C ALA A 423 -12.21 11.73 10.75
N GLU A 424 -13.16 11.17 10.01
CA GLU A 424 -14.33 11.90 9.49
C GLU A 424 -15.40 12.12 10.57
N ASP A 425 -15.64 11.13 11.42
CA ASP A 425 -16.60 11.22 12.52
C ASP A 425 -16.17 12.24 13.60
N THR A 426 -14.86 12.35 13.88
CA THR A 426 -14.35 13.36 14.85
C THR A 426 -14.58 14.80 14.40
N THR A 427 -14.63 15.06 13.08
CA THR A 427 -14.97 16.39 12.55
C THR A 427 -16.43 16.77 12.72
N THR A 428 -17.36 15.83 12.77
CA THR A 428 -18.79 16.15 12.93
C THR A 428 -19.20 16.35 14.38
N GLU A 429 -18.46 15.79 15.34
CA GLU A 429 -18.69 16.02 16.77
C GLU A 429 -18.17 17.39 17.24
N ASP A 430 -16.96 17.80 16.81
CA ASP A 430 -16.35 19.08 17.18
C ASP A 430 -16.95 20.30 16.43
N ASP A 431 -17.55 20.09 15.25
CA ASP A 431 -18.10 21.16 14.39
C ASP A 431 -19.64 21.27 14.48
N SER A 432 -20.25 20.69 15.53
CA SER A 432 -21.70 20.69 15.79
C SER A 432 -22.32 22.07 16.09
N SER A 433 -21.64 23.16 15.71
CA SER A 433 -22.22 24.52 15.61
C SER A 433 -22.46 25.01 14.17
N ALA A 434 -22.14 24.23 13.13
CA ALA A 434 -22.46 24.57 11.74
C ALA A 434 -23.31 23.47 11.07
N LEU A 435 -24.57 23.81 10.79
CA LEU A 435 -25.60 22.92 10.25
C LEU A 435 -25.47 22.67 8.73
N ASP A 436 -25.91 21.46 8.36
CA ASP A 436 -26.51 21.01 7.10
C ASP A 436 -25.65 20.20 6.10
N ASP A 437 -25.28 18.98 6.50
CA ASP A 437 -24.75 17.93 5.58
C ASP A 437 -25.52 16.58 5.69
N SER A 438 -26.70 16.60 6.34
CA SER A 438 -27.53 15.41 6.58
C SER A 438 -28.03 14.78 5.28
N ALA A 439 -28.32 15.58 4.26
CA ALA A 439 -28.84 15.11 2.98
C ALA A 439 -27.80 14.36 2.14
N ALA A 440 -26.52 14.75 2.22
CA ALA A 440 -25.42 14.10 1.50
C ALA A 440 -25.10 12.72 2.10
N LEU A 441 -25.13 12.61 3.42
CA LEU A 441 -24.97 11.34 4.15
C LEU A 441 -26.12 10.37 3.89
N GLU A 442 -27.35 10.87 3.78
CA GLU A 442 -28.52 10.04 3.48
C GLU A 442 -28.50 9.54 2.03
N ALA A 443 -28.14 10.41 1.07
CA ALA A 443 -27.92 10.02 -0.33
C ALA A 443 -26.77 9.00 -0.50
N HIS A 444 -25.70 9.13 0.28
CA HIS A 444 -24.58 8.19 0.26
C HIS A 444 -24.95 6.82 0.84
N ARG A 445 -25.72 6.80 1.94
CA ARG A 445 -26.25 5.56 2.54
C ARG A 445 -27.26 4.85 1.63
N GLU A 446 -28.10 5.62 0.92
CA GLU A 446 -29.04 5.10 -0.07
C GLU A 446 -28.29 4.46 -1.26
N TRP A 447 -27.23 5.12 -1.76
CA TRP A 447 -26.40 4.60 -2.85
C TRP A 447 -25.63 3.33 -2.45
N ILE A 448 -25.12 3.25 -1.21
CA ILE A 448 -24.48 2.03 -0.67
C ILE A 448 -25.48 0.86 -0.60
N ARG A 449 -26.75 1.10 -0.28
CA ARG A 449 -27.78 0.03 -0.33
C ARG A 449 -28.04 -0.43 -1.76
N VAL A 450 -28.27 0.50 -2.67
CA VAL A 450 -28.64 0.19 -4.07
C VAL A 450 -27.52 -0.56 -4.81
N THR A 451 -26.25 -0.25 -4.53
CA THR A 451 -25.10 -0.90 -5.17
C THR A 451 -24.76 -2.27 -4.60
N ARG A 452 -25.27 -2.62 -3.42
CA ARG A 452 -25.05 -3.93 -2.78
C ARG A 452 -25.97 -5.03 -3.34
N ASP A 453 -27.11 -4.64 -3.90
CA ASP A 453 -28.15 -5.56 -4.41
C ASP A 453 -28.17 -5.71 -5.94
N ALA A 454 -27.36 -4.95 -6.67
CA ALA A 454 -27.29 -5.04 -8.13
C ALA A 454 -26.38 -6.20 -8.58
N ASN A 455 -27.00 -7.30 -9.00
CA ASN A 455 -26.31 -8.39 -9.70
C ASN A 455 -25.76 -7.86 -11.04
N PRO A 456 -24.50 -8.11 -11.42
CA PRO A 456 -23.94 -7.59 -12.67
C PRO A 456 -24.66 -8.20 -13.88
N PRO A 457 -24.84 -7.45 -15.00
CA PRO A 457 -25.35 -8.02 -16.23
C PRO A 457 -24.35 -9.06 -16.74
N THR A 458 -24.88 -10.22 -17.12
CA THR A 458 -24.15 -11.29 -17.80
C THR A 458 -23.58 -10.76 -19.12
N ILE A 459 -22.26 -10.83 -19.27
CA ILE A 459 -21.59 -10.81 -20.57
C ILE A 459 -20.95 -12.18 -20.76
#